data_AF-A0A354TFV8-F1
#
_entry.id   AF-A0A354TFV8-F1
#
_cell.length_a   1.000
_cell.length_b   1.000
_cell.length_c   1.000
_cell.angle_alpha   90.00
_cell.angle_beta   90.00
_cell.angle_gamma   90.00
#
_symmetry.space_group_name_H-M   'P 1'
#
loop_
_entity.id
_entity.type
_entity.pdbx_description
1 polymer ?
#
loop_
_entity_poly.entity_id
_entity_poly.type
_entity_poly.pdbx_seq_one_letter_code
_entity_poly.pdbx_strand_id
1 'polypeptide(L)'
;MRTMFGFSAAESRGKKAKRIRSKRFIRREILRPRLPKPCSHCLPTARLHETHPAPPLIIHLNSSKHECLAFLKLSGPITPEPPLDRQFFAGGVLTNGKVVTARLKCFTLHSRHPFMTVNETNGRSRQEELGQFLTATPTADFMASMFGPLPRVVRLLDAGAGAGALTAAFVRMVCEKGEGVNEIQSTLYEVDPKILDALQTTMRECQGRCRASGIAFTFTIHSTDFITEMSSKLAGDLFGSLPPAFDAAIANPPYRKISTDSAERRSLRSIGVETSNLYTGFIAIIQRLLVPGGQLVGITPRSFCNGPYFRPFREDFLSLLELRRLHVFESRLAAFREDSVLQENIIFHAVKGRNQPSELIISSSSGEAGGEVTESIFPFGEIVHAHDSEKFIHIPSCSSHGTAKETMDGLTTSLAELGLTVSTGRVVDFRLKDALRKEPERGTVPLLYPCHFNGGTVHWPKLEARKPNAIMDTAETRQWLVPSGMYLLTKRFTSKEERRRLVACMFDPDQVKTEWVGFENHLNYFHASGHGLERDLAAGLFAFLNSTVVDQYFRRFSGHTQVNATDLRTLSYPDRNTLNAMGGEMTALDLSQDEIDQLVTKHLHACR
;
A
#
# COMPACT_ATOMS: atom_id res chain seq x y z
N MET A 1 -2.12 4.23 56.93
CA MET A 1 -2.24 2.75 56.97
C MET A 1 -1.86 2.25 55.58
N ARG A 2 -0.66 1.79 55.21
CA ARG A 2 0.39 0.93 55.83
C ARG A 2 -0.08 -0.43 56.32
N THR A 3 0.09 -1.44 55.44
CA THR A 3 0.42 -2.88 55.65
C THR A 3 0.52 -3.47 54.23
N MET A 4 1.65 -3.88 53.63
CA MET A 4 2.85 -4.63 54.04
C MET A 4 2.54 -5.99 54.67
N PHE A 5 2.64 -7.05 53.86
CA PHE A 5 3.20 -8.36 54.24
C PHE A 5 3.78 -9.03 52.99
N GLY A 6 5.00 -9.55 53.12
CA GLY A 6 5.74 -10.27 52.08
C GLY A 6 6.14 -11.69 52.51
N PHE A 7 6.97 -12.29 51.66
CA PHE A 7 7.74 -13.54 51.79
C PHE A 7 6.98 -14.87 51.69
N SER A 8 7.36 -15.75 50.74
CA SER A 8 8.55 -16.62 50.82
C SER A 8 8.74 -17.44 49.53
N ALA A 9 10.01 -17.66 49.17
CA ALA A 9 10.48 -18.61 48.17
C ALA A 9 10.69 -20.01 48.78
N ALA A 10 10.61 -21.06 47.97
CA ALA A 10 11.34 -22.32 48.19
C ALA A 10 11.42 -23.17 46.90
N GLU A 11 12.62 -23.66 46.64
CA GLU A 11 13.07 -24.49 45.50
C GLU A 11 12.48 -25.91 45.49
N SER A 12 12.43 -26.55 44.32
CA SER A 12 12.85 -27.96 44.23
C SER A 12 13.46 -28.29 42.85
N ARG A 13 14.67 -28.86 42.91
CA ARG A 13 15.45 -29.42 41.80
C ARG A 13 15.06 -30.89 41.60
N GLY A 14 15.03 -31.35 40.35
CA GLY A 14 14.93 -32.78 40.01
C GLY A 14 15.57 -33.12 38.66
N LYS A 15 16.84 -33.52 38.68
CA LYS A 15 17.59 -34.08 37.54
C LYS A 15 17.07 -35.47 37.15
N LYS A 16 17.12 -35.82 35.86
CA LYS A 16 17.62 -37.14 35.40
C LYS A 16 18.00 -37.13 33.91
N ALA A 17 19.17 -37.68 33.64
CA ALA A 17 19.80 -37.89 32.34
C ALA A 17 19.93 -39.39 32.03
N LYS A 18 20.37 -39.70 30.79
CA LYS A 18 20.70 -41.01 30.15
C LYS A 18 19.54 -41.59 29.33
N ARG A 19 19.71 -42.16 28.13
CA ARG A 19 20.89 -42.83 27.53
C ARG A 19 20.71 -43.02 26.01
N ILE A 20 21.84 -42.91 25.31
CA ILE A 20 22.30 -43.44 24.02
C ILE A 20 21.54 -44.67 23.46
N ARG A 21 21.23 -44.66 22.15
CA ARG A 21 21.53 -45.79 21.21
C ARG A 21 21.46 -45.39 19.72
N SER A 22 22.60 -45.51 19.07
CA SER A 22 22.84 -45.60 17.63
C SER A 22 22.29 -46.89 17.02
N LYS A 23 21.80 -46.87 15.77
CA LYS A 23 22.34 -47.61 14.59
C LYS A 23 21.34 -47.74 13.43
N ARG A 24 21.94 -47.66 12.23
CA ARG A 24 21.63 -48.34 10.94
C ARG A 24 20.69 -47.69 9.92
N PHE A 25 21.37 -47.05 8.96
CA PHE A 25 21.16 -47.15 7.51
C PHE A 25 20.46 -48.43 7.03
N ILE A 26 19.39 -48.26 6.25
CA ILE A 26 18.99 -49.19 5.18
C ILE A 26 18.62 -48.35 3.96
N ARG A 27 19.40 -48.51 2.88
CA ARG A 27 19.07 -48.07 1.52
C ARG A 27 17.84 -48.83 1.03
N ARG A 28 16.86 -48.16 0.43
CA ARG A 28 15.85 -48.80 -0.43
C ARG A 28 15.96 -48.25 -1.84
N GLU A 29 16.01 -49.19 -2.76
CA GLU A 29 16.20 -49.05 -4.20
C GLU A 29 15.03 -48.35 -4.89
N ILE A 30 15.40 -47.73 -6.01
CA ILE A 30 14.56 -47.05 -6.99
C ILE A 30 13.89 -48.11 -7.87
N LEU A 31 12.55 -48.08 -7.96
CA LEU A 31 11.78 -48.77 -8.99
C LEU A 31 10.96 -47.74 -9.77
N ARG A 32 11.36 -47.51 -11.04
CA ARG A 32 10.59 -46.76 -12.04
C ARG A 32 9.65 -47.72 -12.78
N PRO A 33 8.35 -47.40 -12.96
CA PRO A 33 7.52 -48.04 -13.99
C PRO A 33 7.56 -47.26 -15.31
N ARG A 34 7.45 -48.04 -16.39
CA ARG A 34 7.61 -47.70 -17.81
C ARG A 34 6.37 -46.99 -18.39
N LEU A 35 6.60 -46.07 -19.32
CA LEU A 35 5.61 -45.50 -20.26
C LEU A 35 5.32 -46.48 -21.42
N PRO A 36 4.07 -46.60 -21.93
CA PRO A 36 3.81 -47.21 -23.22
C PRO A 36 3.81 -46.19 -24.37
N LYS A 37 4.30 -46.64 -25.53
CA LYS A 37 4.37 -45.95 -26.84
C LYS A 37 3.04 -46.04 -27.63
N PRO A 38 2.82 -45.17 -28.65
CA PRO A 38 1.54 -45.01 -29.32
C PRO A 38 1.34 -45.98 -30.50
N CYS A 39 0.07 -46.24 -30.84
CA CYS A 39 -0.32 -47.05 -32.00
C CYS A 39 -0.92 -46.16 -33.09
N SER A 40 -0.46 -46.37 -34.32
CA SER A 40 -0.85 -45.71 -35.57
C SER A 40 -1.61 -46.70 -36.46
N HIS A 41 -2.74 -46.32 -37.06
CA HIS A 41 -3.07 -46.64 -38.48
C HIS A 41 -4.47 -46.14 -38.94
N CYS A 42 -4.50 -45.78 -40.23
CA CYS A 42 -5.62 -45.74 -41.20
C CYS A 42 -6.52 -44.48 -41.33
N LEU A 43 -6.18 -43.70 -42.37
CA LEU A 43 -7.04 -42.85 -43.22
C LEU A 43 -7.68 -43.73 -44.33
N PRO A 44 -8.80 -43.37 -45.00
CA PRO A 44 -8.71 -42.40 -46.12
C PRO A 44 -9.96 -41.52 -46.44
N THR A 45 -9.65 -40.29 -46.90
CA THR A 45 -10.26 -39.45 -47.96
C THR A 45 -11.79 -39.26 -48.14
N ALA A 46 -12.23 -38.00 -48.10
CA ALA A 46 -13.23 -37.43 -49.04
C ALA A 46 -12.97 -35.91 -49.23
N ARG A 47 -13.18 -35.41 -50.47
CA ARG A 47 -12.89 -34.04 -50.93
C ARG A 47 -14.11 -33.10 -50.84
N LEU A 48 -13.79 -31.81 -50.61
CA LEU A 48 -14.36 -30.55 -51.13
C LEU A 48 -15.86 -30.23 -50.98
N HIS A 49 -16.19 -29.14 -50.27
CA HIS A 49 -16.71 -27.90 -50.87
C HIS A 49 -16.66 -26.71 -49.89
N GLU A 50 -16.40 -25.53 -50.43
CA GLU A 50 -16.28 -24.22 -49.79
C GLU A 50 -17.62 -23.66 -49.26
N THR A 51 -17.61 -22.90 -48.17
CA THR A 51 -17.95 -21.44 -48.12
C THR A 51 -18.29 -20.94 -46.69
N HIS A 52 -17.86 -19.70 -46.45
CA HIS A 52 -18.15 -18.76 -45.34
C HIS A 52 -17.33 -18.78 -44.03
N PRO A 53 -16.83 -17.60 -43.58
CA PRO A 53 -15.94 -17.48 -42.43
C PRO A 53 -16.70 -17.34 -41.11
N ALA A 54 -16.31 -18.11 -40.10
CA ALA A 54 -16.71 -17.93 -38.71
C ALA A 54 -15.72 -16.99 -37.97
N PRO A 55 -16.17 -16.20 -36.99
CA PRO A 55 -15.33 -15.25 -36.25
C PRO A 55 -14.34 -15.96 -35.30
N PRO A 56 -13.23 -15.31 -34.92
CA PRO A 56 -12.17 -15.96 -34.15
C PRO A 56 -12.63 -16.28 -32.73
N LEU A 57 -12.53 -17.56 -32.39
CA LEU A 57 -12.60 -18.11 -31.05
C LEU A 57 -11.37 -17.63 -30.26
N ILE A 58 -11.57 -16.74 -29.29
CA ILE A 58 -10.53 -16.36 -28.33
C ILE A 58 -10.43 -17.48 -27.29
N ILE A 59 -9.42 -18.33 -27.44
CA ILE A 59 -9.04 -19.31 -26.42
C ILE A 59 -8.10 -18.60 -25.43
N HIS A 60 -8.59 -18.33 -24.22
CA HIS A 60 -7.75 -17.96 -23.08
C HIS A 60 -6.96 -19.18 -22.61
N LEU A 61 -5.66 -19.21 -22.92
CA LEU A 61 -4.73 -20.16 -22.30
C LEU A 61 -4.30 -19.63 -20.92
N ASN A 62 -4.78 -20.32 -19.89
CA ASN A 62 -4.29 -20.25 -18.52
C ASN A 62 -2.84 -20.78 -18.47
N SER A 63 -1.85 -19.92 -18.19
CA SER A 63 -0.47 -20.36 -17.95
C SER A 63 -0.09 -20.14 -16.48
N SER A 64 -0.44 -21.12 -15.65
CA SER A 64 0.29 -21.39 -14.41
C SER A 64 1.45 -22.35 -14.72
N LYS A 65 2.70 -21.89 -14.61
CA LYS A 65 3.83 -22.61 -13.97
C LYS A 65 5.18 -21.93 -14.26
N HIS A 66 5.99 -21.94 -13.20
CA HIS A 66 7.40 -21.58 -13.14
C HIS A 66 8.26 -22.22 -14.25
N GLU A 67 9.18 -21.43 -14.80
CA GLU A 67 10.42 -21.95 -15.37
C GLU A 67 11.64 -21.35 -14.66
N CYS A 68 12.50 -22.26 -14.22
CA CYS A 68 13.83 -22.00 -13.67
C CYS A 68 14.74 -21.40 -14.75
N LEU A 69 15.37 -20.27 -14.45
CA LEU A 69 16.49 -19.75 -15.23
C LEU A 69 17.76 -20.55 -14.89
N ALA A 70 18.17 -21.43 -15.81
CA ALA A 70 19.50 -22.02 -15.83
C ALA A 70 20.48 -21.03 -16.48
N PHE A 71 21.53 -20.66 -15.74
CA PHE A 71 22.66 -19.88 -16.25
C PHE A 71 23.54 -20.75 -17.15
N LEU A 72 23.61 -20.41 -18.43
CA LEU A 72 24.67 -20.87 -19.34
C LEU A 72 25.66 -19.73 -19.55
N LYS A 73 26.79 -19.81 -18.83
CA LYS A 73 28.01 -19.03 -19.12
C LYS A 73 28.61 -19.57 -20.43
N LEU A 74 28.74 -18.71 -21.43
CA LEU A 74 29.67 -18.92 -22.54
C LEU A 74 30.68 -17.77 -22.54
N SER A 75 31.92 -18.13 -22.21
CA SER A 75 33.09 -17.27 -22.22
C SER A 75 33.77 -17.39 -23.60
N GLY A 76 34.13 -16.28 -24.23
CA GLY A 76 34.97 -16.24 -25.44
C GLY A 76 35.58 -14.85 -25.63
N PRO A 77 36.85 -14.75 -26.08
CA PRO A 77 37.71 -13.61 -25.76
C PRO A 77 37.57 -12.41 -26.73
N ILE A 78 37.95 -11.26 -26.18
CA ILE A 78 38.08 -9.95 -26.82
C ILE A 78 39.39 -9.90 -27.62
N THR A 79 39.36 -9.37 -28.85
CA THR A 79 40.50 -8.74 -29.51
C THR A 79 40.05 -7.45 -30.22
N PRO A 80 40.75 -6.32 -30.06
CA PRO A 80 40.45 -5.06 -30.75
C PRO A 80 41.46 -4.78 -31.87
N GLU A 81 41.05 -4.20 -33.00
CA GLU A 81 41.89 -3.37 -33.90
C GLU A 81 41.06 -2.66 -35.01
N PRO A 82 41.57 -1.62 -35.72
CA PRO A 82 41.00 -0.25 -35.73
C PRO A 82 40.46 0.19 -37.13
N PRO A 83 40.01 1.46 -37.34
CA PRO A 83 39.07 1.80 -38.40
C PRO A 83 39.74 2.16 -39.72
N LEU A 84 39.10 1.83 -40.85
CA LEU A 84 39.46 2.34 -42.17
C LEU A 84 38.31 3.15 -42.78
N ASP A 85 38.77 4.23 -43.36
CA ASP A 85 38.06 5.40 -43.85
C ASP A 85 37.48 5.16 -45.26
N ARG A 86 36.37 5.85 -45.54
CA ARG A 86 35.91 6.37 -46.85
C ARG A 86 35.23 5.47 -47.90
N GLN A 87 34.08 6.04 -48.29
CA GLN A 87 33.60 6.33 -49.65
C GLN A 87 32.63 5.35 -50.33
N PHE A 88 31.45 5.93 -50.57
CA PHE A 88 30.36 5.46 -51.40
C PHE A 88 30.78 5.34 -52.87
N PHE A 89 30.40 4.24 -53.51
CA PHE A 89 30.03 4.22 -54.92
C PHE A 89 28.71 3.46 -55.09
N ALA A 90 27.76 4.11 -55.76
CA ALA A 90 26.51 3.54 -56.21
C ALA A 90 26.74 2.74 -57.51
N GLY A 91 26.21 1.53 -57.57
CA GLY A 91 26.22 0.69 -58.78
C GLY A 91 25.46 -0.59 -58.50
N GLY A 92 24.21 -0.66 -58.96
CA GLY A 92 23.35 -1.82 -58.77
C GLY A 92 23.69 -2.95 -59.74
N VAL A 93 23.64 -4.19 -59.25
CA VAL A 93 23.28 -5.38 -60.05
C VAL A 93 22.40 -6.26 -59.16
N LEU A 94 21.18 -6.50 -59.63
CA LEU A 94 20.25 -7.49 -59.07
C LEU A 94 20.70 -8.90 -59.48
N THR A 95 20.74 -9.84 -58.53
CA THR A 95 20.17 -11.18 -58.73
C THR A 95 19.87 -11.85 -57.38
N ASN A 96 18.69 -12.50 -57.35
CA ASN A 96 18.25 -13.55 -56.43
C ASN A 96 17.92 -13.21 -54.96
N GLY A 97 16.68 -12.76 -54.78
CA GLY A 97 15.74 -13.47 -53.91
C GLY A 97 15.89 -13.29 -52.40
N LYS A 98 15.26 -12.25 -51.86
CA LYS A 98 14.50 -12.23 -50.59
C LYS A 98 14.05 -10.80 -50.31
N VAL A 99 12.73 -10.58 -50.25
CA VAL A 99 12.15 -9.32 -49.78
C VAL A 99 12.21 -9.34 -48.25
N VAL A 100 13.01 -8.47 -47.66
CA VAL A 100 12.91 -8.06 -46.26
C VAL A 100 12.80 -6.54 -46.25
N THR A 101 11.65 -6.04 -45.81
CA THR A 101 11.35 -4.61 -45.64
C THR A 101 12.17 -4.04 -44.49
N ALA A 102 13.15 -3.19 -44.80
CA ALA A 102 13.85 -2.35 -43.83
C ALA A 102 13.16 -0.97 -43.73
N ARG A 103 12.67 -0.60 -42.55
CA ARG A 103 12.30 0.79 -42.23
C ARG A 103 13.53 1.51 -41.70
N LEU A 104 13.99 2.55 -42.40
CA LEU A 104 14.96 3.52 -41.89
C LEU A 104 14.38 4.22 -40.65
N LYS A 105 15.11 4.20 -39.53
CA LYS A 105 14.97 5.19 -38.45
C LYS A 105 16.06 6.24 -38.62
N CYS A 106 15.64 7.49 -38.82
CA CYS A 106 16.49 8.67 -38.74
C CYS A 106 16.93 8.86 -37.28
N PHE A 107 18.24 8.83 -37.01
CA PHE A 107 18.81 9.20 -35.72
C PHE A 107 19.16 10.69 -35.75
N THR A 108 18.45 11.50 -34.98
CA THR A 108 18.89 12.83 -34.60
C THR A 108 19.73 12.69 -33.32
N LEU A 109 21.02 13.02 -33.40
CA LEU A 109 21.92 13.07 -32.24
C LEU A 109 21.43 14.14 -31.25
N HIS A 110 21.00 13.71 -30.07
CA HIS A 110 21.04 14.55 -28.87
C HIS A 110 22.16 14.00 -27.97
N SER A 111 23.15 14.85 -27.73
CA SER A 111 24.26 14.65 -26.80
C SER A 111 23.72 14.37 -25.38
N ARG A 112 23.81 13.10 -24.95
CA ARG A 112 23.63 12.72 -23.54
C ARG A 112 25.00 12.61 -22.89
N HIS A 113 25.22 13.40 -21.84
CA HIS A 113 26.30 13.17 -20.89
C HIS A 113 26.04 11.84 -20.14
N PRO A 114 27.06 11.00 -19.92
CA PRO A 114 26.86 9.74 -19.20
C PRO A 114 26.76 10.00 -17.70
N PHE A 115 25.56 9.79 -17.14
CA PHE A 115 25.42 9.52 -15.72
C PHE A 115 26.09 8.18 -15.41
N MET A 116 26.99 8.15 -14.42
CA MET A 116 27.61 6.91 -13.97
C MET A 116 26.56 6.00 -13.32
N THR A 117 26.40 4.80 -13.88
CA THR A 117 25.66 3.70 -13.26
C THR A 117 26.44 3.17 -12.05
N VAL A 118 25.87 3.36 -10.86
CA VAL A 118 26.33 2.70 -9.63
C VAL A 118 26.01 1.20 -9.75
N ASN A 119 26.98 0.33 -9.46
CA ASN A 119 26.85 -1.13 -9.51
C ASN A 119 25.52 -1.64 -8.89
N GLU A 120 24.60 -2.09 -9.74
CA GLU A 120 23.17 -2.33 -9.44
C GLU A 120 22.87 -3.49 -8.46
N THR A 121 23.84 -4.35 -8.14
CA THR A 121 23.57 -5.57 -7.35
C THR A 121 23.71 -5.38 -5.84
N ASN A 122 24.48 -4.38 -5.36
CA ASN A 122 24.63 -4.08 -3.93
C ASN A 122 23.83 -2.85 -3.45
N GLY A 123 23.29 -2.04 -4.36
CA GLY A 123 22.52 -0.83 -4.03
C GLY A 123 21.11 -1.14 -3.51
N ARG A 124 20.40 -2.08 -4.16
CA ARG A 124 19.01 -2.44 -3.81
C ARG A 124 18.85 -2.99 -2.40
N SER A 125 19.72 -3.91 -1.96
CA SER A 125 19.66 -4.47 -0.59
C SER A 125 19.80 -3.40 0.48
N ARG A 126 20.59 -2.34 0.23
CA ARG A 126 20.80 -1.24 1.19
C ARG A 126 19.67 -0.21 1.17
N GLN A 127 19.12 0.09 0.00
CA GLN A 127 17.93 0.93 -0.15
C GLN A 127 16.71 0.30 0.55
N GLU A 128 16.53 -1.02 0.43
CA GLU A 128 15.52 -1.78 1.17
C GLU A 128 15.76 -1.76 2.69
N GLU A 129 17.02 -1.91 3.14
CA GLU A 129 17.39 -1.81 4.57
C GLU A 129 17.08 -0.42 5.16
N LEU A 130 17.39 0.65 4.42
CA LEU A 130 17.16 2.03 4.84
C LEU A 130 15.70 2.48 4.59
N GLY A 131 14.95 1.74 3.77
CA GLY A 131 13.62 2.10 3.30
C GLY A 131 13.61 3.34 2.39
N GLN A 132 14.71 3.62 1.69
CA GLN A 132 14.92 4.82 0.88
C GLN A 132 14.57 4.53 -0.59
N PHE A 133 13.71 5.37 -1.17
CA PHE A 133 13.31 5.30 -2.57
C PHE A 133 13.70 6.60 -3.27
N LEU A 134 14.38 6.51 -4.41
CA LEU A 134 14.81 7.71 -5.15
C LEU A 134 13.61 8.33 -5.89
N THR A 135 13.45 9.65 -5.78
CA THR A 135 12.37 10.36 -6.48
C THR A 135 12.75 10.61 -7.93
N ALA A 136 11.93 10.15 -8.88
CA ALA A 136 12.10 10.47 -10.29
C ALA A 136 11.93 11.98 -10.54
N THR A 137 12.71 12.54 -11.47
CA THR A 137 12.70 13.99 -11.78
C THR A 137 11.31 14.58 -12.04
N PRO A 138 10.41 13.94 -12.83
CA PRO A 138 9.08 14.50 -13.06
C PRO A 138 8.25 14.63 -11.78
N THR A 139 8.38 13.67 -10.86
CA THR A 139 7.72 13.70 -9.56
C THR A 139 8.33 14.79 -8.67
N ALA A 140 9.66 14.92 -8.65
CA ALA A 140 10.35 15.97 -7.90
C ALA A 140 9.96 17.38 -8.37
N ASP A 141 9.86 17.58 -9.69
CA ASP A 141 9.44 18.85 -10.31
C ASP A 141 8.01 19.19 -9.99
N PHE A 142 7.13 18.21 -10.05
CA PHE A 142 5.74 18.38 -9.68
C PHE A 142 5.59 18.73 -8.19
N MET A 143 6.33 18.06 -7.30
CA MET A 143 6.40 18.42 -5.87
C MET A 143 6.88 19.87 -5.68
N ALA A 144 7.97 20.26 -6.32
CA ALA A 144 8.50 21.62 -6.26
C ALA A 144 7.48 22.66 -6.78
N SER A 145 6.69 22.31 -7.79
CA SER A 145 5.66 23.21 -8.34
C SER A 145 4.50 23.50 -7.39
N MET A 146 4.33 22.74 -6.30
CA MET A 146 3.26 22.95 -5.33
C MET A 146 3.54 24.07 -4.32
N PHE A 147 4.78 24.54 -4.21
CA PHE A 147 5.09 25.64 -3.31
C PHE A 147 4.41 26.93 -3.78
N GLY A 148 3.71 27.57 -2.85
CA GLY A 148 3.17 28.92 -3.03
C GLY A 148 4.25 30.00 -2.83
N PRO A 149 3.84 31.27 -2.62
CA PRO A 149 4.76 32.38 -2.42
C PRO A 149 5.82 32.12 -1.35
N LEU A 150 7.07 32.42 -1.67
CA LEU A 150 8.23 32.21 -0.82
C LEU A 150 8.78 33.55 -0.29
N PRO A 151 9.42 33.56 0.90
CA PRO A 151 10.11 34.75 1.39
C PRO A 151 11.34 35.07 0.52
N ARG A 152 11.83 36.29 0.64
CA ARG A 152 13.03 36.76 -0.08
C ARG A 152 14.26 35.89 0.22
N VAL A 153 14.45 35.50 1.48
CA VAL A 153 15.46 34.54 1.93
C VAL A 153 14.76 33.25 2.35
N VAL A 154 15.04 32.14 1.68
CA VAL A 154 14.39 30.85 1.92
C VAL A 154 15.32 29.92 2.66
N ARG A 155 14.97 29.52 3.88
CA ARG A 155 15.61 28.40 4.59
C ARG A 155 14.88 27.11 4.22
N LEU A 156 15.53 26.29 3.40
CA LEU A 156 15.01 25.03 2.87
C LEU A 156 15.52 23.86 3.70
N LEU A 157 14.62 22.94 4.07
CA LEU A 157 14.96 21.65 4.65
C LEU A 157 14.67 20.50 3.67
N ASP A 158 15.66 19.63 3.48
CA ASP A 158 15.52 18.32 2.84
C ASP A 158 16.00 17.25 3.84
N ALA A 159 15.05 16.69 4.60
CA ALA A 159 15.35 15.86 5.77
C ALA A 159 15.83 14.43 5.42
N GLY A 160 15.73 14.03 4.16
CA GLY A 160 16.15 12.72 3.65
C GLY A 160 16.60 12.86 2.20
N ALA A 161 17.70 13.59 2.02
CA ALA A 161 18.04 14.21 0.75
C ALA A 161 18.36 13.23 -0.37
N GLY A 162 18.82 12.01 -0.06
CA GLY A 162 19.31 11.09 -1.08
C GLY A 162 20.37 11.77 -1.93
N ALA A 163 20.27 11.58 -3.25
CA ALA A 163 21.16 12.25 -4.20
C ALA A 163 20.80 13.73 -4.45
N GLY A 164 19.83 14.31 -3.74
CA GLY A 164 19.47 15.73 -3.82
C GLY A 164 18.46 16.09 -4.90
N ALA A 165 17.72 15.11 -5.45
CA ALA A 165 16.77 15.32 -6.54
C ALA A 165 15.65 16.31 -6.18
N LEU A 166 15.12 16.24 -4.96
CA LEU A 166 14.06 17.14 -4.47
C LEU A 166 14.57 18.58 -4.32
N THR A 167 15.72 18.74 -3.66
CA THR A 167 16.37 20.05 -3.54
C THR A 167 16.69 20.65 -4.92
N ALA A 168 17.19 19.85 -5.87
CA ALA A 168 17.48 20.32 -7.23
C ALA A 168 16.21 20.75 -8.00
N ALA A 169 15.10 20.05 -7.82
CA ALA A 169 13.81 20.43 -8.38
C ALA A 169 13.27 21.73 -7.77
N PHE A 170 13.35 21.88 -6.44
CA PHE A 170 13.00 23.12 -5.75
C PHE A 170 13.82 24.30 -6.27
N VAL A 171 15.14 24.14 -6.36
CA VAL A 171 16.05 25.17 -6.88
C VAL A 171 15.72 25.56 -8.31
N ARG A 172 15.43 24.59 -9.20
CA ARG A 172 14.98 24.89 -10.56
C ARG A 172 13.71 25.71 -10.58
N MET A 173 12.70 25.28 -9.83
CA MET A 173 11.42 25.99 -9.74
C MET A 173 11.63 27.43 -9.28
N VAL A 174 12.44 27.67 -8.25
CA VAL A 174 12.73 29.03 -7.77
C VAL A 174 13.51 29.85 -8.79
N CYS A 175 14.49 29.26 -9.48
CA CYS A 175 15.27 29.97 -10.51
C CYS A 175 14.42 30.34 -11.74
N GLU A 176 13.35 29.61 -12.03
CA GLU A 176 12.45 29.83 -13.16
C GLU A 176 11.25 30.73 -12.80
N LYS A 177 10.72 30.62 -11.58
CA LYS A 177 9.43 31.20 -11.17
C LYS A 177 9.43 31.89 -9.80
N GLY A 178 10.53 31.84 -9.04
CA GLY A 178 10.62 32.33 -7.68
C GLY A 178 10.73 33.84 -7.58
N GLU A 179 9.66 34.55 -7.96
CA GLU A 179 9.62 36.01 -7.91
C GLU A 179 9.98 36.54 -6.51
N GLY A 180 10.96 37.44 -6.45
CA GLY A 180 11.38 38.09 -5.21
C GLY A 180 12.34 37.29 -4.32
N VAL A 181 12.63 36.02 -4.64
CA VAL A 181 13.65 35.23 -3.92
C VAL A 181 15.04 35.67 -4.35
N ASN A 182 15.90 36.04 -3.39
CA ASN A 182 17.28 36.41 -3.66
C ASN A 182 18.30 35.47 -2.99
N GLU A 183 17.86 34.63 -2.04
CA GLU A 183 18.74 33.72 -1.33
C GLU A 183 18.01 32.43 -0.94
N ILE A 184 18.71 31.29 -1.09
CA ILE A 184 18.30 29.98 -0.63
C ILE A 184 19.40 29.41 0.28
N GLN A 185 19.02 29.02 1.49
CA GLN A 185 19.87 28.36 2.47
C GLN A 185 19.34 26.94 2.70
N SER A 186 19.99 25.95 2.10
CA SER A 186 19.55 24.55 2.16
C SER A 186 20.23 23.78 3.30
N THR A 187 19.45 23.12 4.14
CA THR A 187 19.92 22.15 5.13
C THR A 187 19.47 20.77 4.71
N LEU A 188 20.43 19.86 4.51
CA LEU A 188 20.19 18.52 3.97
C LEU A 188 20.67 17.45 4.95
N TYR A 189 19.88 16.38 5.11
CA TYR A 189 20.25 15.22 5.92
C TYR A 189 20.35 13.98 5.04
N GLU A 190 21.46 13.26 5.11
CA GLU A 190 21.67 11.97 4.45
C GLU A 190 22.61 11.09 5.27
N VAL A 191 22.15 9.90 5.67
CA VAL A 191 22.88 8.99 6.55
C VAL A 191 23.74 7.98 5.77
N ASP A 192 23.46 7.74 4.49
CA ASP A 192 24.22 6.81 3.65
C ASP A 192 25.47 7.50 3.09
N PRO A 193 26.68 7.16 3.56
CA PRO A 193 27.91 7.74 3.07
C PRO A 193 28.14 7.50 1.56
N LYS A 194 27.52 6.48 0.97
CA LYS A 194 27.68 6.16 -0.47
C LYS A 194 27.02 7.18 -1.39
N ILE A 195 26.03 7.93 -0.89
CA ILE A 195 25.26 8.88 -1.70
C ILE A 195 25.77 10.32 -1.49
N LEU A 196 26.53 10.59 -0.43
CA LEU A 196 27.02 11.93 -0.08
C LEU A 196 27.80 12.61 -1.21
N ASP A 197 28.63 11.88 -1.97
CA ASP A 197 29.37 12.45 -3.10
C ASP A 197 28.46 12.90 -4.25
N ALA A 198 27.40 12.11 -4.54
CA ALA A 198 26.39 12.47 -5.52
C ALA A 198 25.59 13.68 -5.05
N LEU A 199 25.16 13.69 -3.78
CA LEU A 199 24.46 14.82 -3.17
C LEU A 199 25.28 16.11 -3.24
N GLN A 200 26.56 16.04 -2.87
CA GLN A 200 27.50 17.17 -2.93
C GLN A 200 27.64 17.71 -4.35
N THR A 201 27.68 16.82 -5.34
CA THR A 201 27.75 17.20 -6.77
C THR A 201 26.48 17.95 -7.19
N THR A 202 25.31 17.39 -6.89
CA THR A 202 24.02 18.04 -7.17
C THR A 202 23.88 19.39 -6.47
N MET A 203 24.37 19.55 -5.25
CA MET A 203 24.34 20.85 -4.55
C MET A 203 25.24 21.90 -5.21
N ARG A 204 26.40 21.51 -5.76
CA ARG A 204 27.26 22.41 -6.56
C ARG A 204 26.60 22.80 -7.88
N GLU A 205 25.85 21.90 -8.51
CA GLU A 205 25.05 22.23 -9.70
C GLU A 205 23.93 23.23 -9.37
N CYS A 206 23.28 23.07 -8.21
CA CYS A 206 22.30 24.03 -7.70
C CYS A 206 22.93 25.42 -7.50
N GLN A 207 24.14 25.48 -6.92
CA GLN A 207 24.89 26.74 -6.80
C GLN A 207 25.14 27.41 -8.16
N GLY A 208 25.59 26.64 -9.15
CA GLY A 208 25.82 27.16 -10.50
C GLY A 208 24.54 27.74 -11.14
N ARG A 209 23.41 27.03 -10.98
CA ARG A 209 22.11 27.47 -11.50
C ARG A 209 21.61 28.74 -10.80
N CYS A 210 21.63 28.78 -9.47
CA CYS A 210 21.22 29.96 -8.71
C CYS A 210 22.08 31.17 -9.07
N ARG A 211 23.40 31.00 -9.21
CA ARG A 211 24.31 32.07 -9.64
C ARG A 211 23.94 32.64 -11.01
N ALA A 212 23.56 31.79 -11.97
CA ALA A 212 23.10 32.23 -13.29
C ALA A 212 21.78 33.01 -13.23
N SER A 213 20.92 32.72 -12.25
CA SER A 213 19.66 33.43 -11.98
C SER A 213 19.78 34.60 -11.01
N GLY A 214 20.99 34.96 -10.55
CA GLY A 214 21.20 36.06 -9.60
C GLY A 214 20.74 35.76 -8.15
N ILE A 215 20.58 34.49 -7.80
CA ILE A 215 20.15 34.01 -6.49
C ILE A 215 21.38 33.50 -5.72
N ALA A 216 21.56 33.93 -4.47
CA ALA A 216 22.56 33.37 -3.58
C ALA A 216 22.13 31.97 -3.11
N PHE A 217 23.01 30.97 -3.20
CA PHE A 217 22.70 29.62 -2.73
C PHE A 217 23.81 29.09 -1.84
N THR A 218 23.44 28.75 -0.60
CA THR A 218 24.30 28.08 0.37
C THR A 218 23.66 26.77 0.78
N PHE A 219 24.49 25.79 1.16
CA PHE A 219 23.98 24.51 1.62
C PHE A 219 24.87 23.92 2.72
N THR A 220 24.25 23.16 3.62
CA THR A 220 24.91 22.36 4.66
C THR A 220 24.38 20.94 4.59
N ILE A 221 25.28 19.95 4.54
CA ILE A 221 24.94 18.53 4.55
C ILE A 221 25.30 17.95 5.92
N HIS A 222 24.33 17.34 6.58
CA HIS A 222 24.47 16.62 7.83
C HIS A 222 24.45 15.11 7.55
N SER A 223 25.53 14.42 7.93
CA SER A 223 25.67 12.97 7.78
C SER A 223 25.19 12.18 9.01
N THR A 224 24.19 12.70 9.70
CA THR A 224 23.65 12.21 10.98
C THR A 224 22.20 11.77 10.85
N ASP A 225 21.72 10.94 11.79
CA ASP A 225 20.33 10.51 11.82
C ASP A 225 19.40 11.69 12.18
N PHE A 226 18.57 12.10 11.21
CA PHE A 226 17.67 13.25 11.34
C PHE A 226 16.73 13.14 12.54
N ILE A 227 16.14 11.96 12.78
CA ILE A 227 15.22 11.75 13.90
C ILE A 227 15.93 11.98 15.22
N THR A 228 17.10 11.36 15.39
CA THR A 228 17.87 11.42 16.64
C THR A 228 18.35 12.83 16.92
N GLU A 229 18.96 13.49 15.93
CA GLU A 229 19.50 14.83 16.10
C GLU A 229 18.40 15.86 16.38
N MET A 230 17.33 15.87 15.58
CA MET A 230 16.28 16.88 15.73
C MET A 230 15.39 16.62 16.94
N SER A 231 15.16 15.37 17.32
CA SER A 231 14.39 15.09 18.54
C SER A 231 15.14 15.53 19.79
N SER A 232 16.47 15.36 19.85
CA SER A 232 17.29 15.88 20.97
C SER A 232 17.23 17.41 21.04
N LYS A 233 17.38 18.10 19.90
CA LYS A 233 17.26 19.57 19.82
C LYS A 233 15.87 20.07 20.24
N LEU A 234 14.81 19.39 19.80
CA LEU A 234 13.42 19.75 20.13
C LEU A 234 13.03 19.40 21.57
N ALA A 235 13.63 18.38 22.18
CA ALA A 235 13.39 18.01 23.58
C ALA A 235 14.02 19.00 24.58
N GLY A 236 14.88 19.91 24.11
CA GLY A 236 15.44 20.98 24.92
C GLY A 236 16.54 20.48 25.87
N ASP A 237 17.53 19.74 25.34
CA ASP A 237 18.74 19.42 26.12
C ASP A 237 19.30 20.68 26.79
N LEU A 238 19.63 20.60 28.09
CA LEU A 238 20.05 21.71 28.96
C LEU A 238 21.24 22.55 28.42
N PHE A 239 21.94 22.04 27.41
CA PHE A 239 23.09 22.67 26.75
C PHE A 239 22.90 22.85 25.22
N GLY A 240 21.68 22.60 24.71
CA GLY A 240 21.38 22.60 23.28
C GLY A 240 21.17 24.00 22.71
N SER A 241 21.58 24.20 21.46
CA SER A 241 21.18 25.38 20.70
C SER A 241 19.69 25.31 20.37
N LEU A 242 19.03 26.47 20.23
CA LEU A 242 17.66 26.55 19.73
C LEU A 242 17.50 25.71 18.44
N PRO A 243 16.39 24.98 18.28
CA PRO A 243 16.15 24.21 17.07
C PRO A 243 16.11 25.15 15.85
N PRO A 244 16.66 24.73 14.70
CA PRO A 244 16.60 25.53 13.49
C PRO A 244 15.15 25.72 13.04
N ALA A 245 14.90 26.82 12.35
CA ALA A 245 13.59 27.15 11.81
C ALA A 245 13.66 27.28 10.28
N PHE A 246 12.67 26.71 9.58
CA PHE A 246 12.64 26.62 8.12
C PHE A 246 11.40 27.28 7.54
N ASP A 247 11.57 27.90 6.36
CA ASP A 247 10.50 28.53 5.59
C ASP A 247 9.85 27.55 4.62
N ALA A 248 10.63 26.59 4.12
CA ALA A 248 10.18 25.54 3.21
C ALA A 248 10.82 24.19 3.58
N ALA A 249 10.07 23.12 3.42
CA ALA A 249 10.58 21.75 3.51
C ALA A 249 10.02 20.89 2.39
N ILE A 250 10.89 20.12 1.73
CA ILE A 250 10.52 19.15 0.71
C ILE A 250 11.04 17.77 1.13
N ALA A 251 10.20 16.74 1.10
CA ALA A 251 10.60 15.45 1.67
C ALA A 251 10.02 14.24 0.93
N ASN A 252 10.90 13.25 0.68
CA ASN A 252 10.55 11.87 0.40
C ASN A 252 11.19 11.01 1.51
N PRO A 253 10.59 10.97 2.70
CA PRO A 253 11.17 10.30 3.85
C PRO A 253 11.17 8.77 3.69
N PRO A 254 12.00 8.02 4.44
CA PRO A 254 12.07 6.56 4.31
C PRO A 254 10.80 5.84 4.80
N TYR A 255 10.41 4.76 4.11
CA TYR A 255 9.20 3.99 4.40
C TYR A 255 9.52 2.69 5.16
N ARG A 256 9.77 2.81 6.47
CA ARG A 256 10.10 1.66 7.33
C ARG A 256 9.30 1.67 8.62
N LYS A 257 8.77 0.51 9.01
CA LYS A 257 8.12 0.35 10.33
C LYS A 257 9.15 0.54 11.45
N ILE A 258 8.73 1.28 12.48
CA ILE A 258 9.52 1.52 13.68
C ILE A 258 9.18 0.41 14.68
N SER A 259 10.18 -0.30 15.19
CA SER A 259 9.97 -1.27 16.28
C SER A 259 9.73 -0.53 17.60
N THR A 260 8.96 -1.12 18.52
CA THR A 260 8.60 -0.50 19.80
C THR A 260 9.81 -0.15 20.67
N ASP A 261 10.89 -0.93 20.55
CA ASP A 261 12.12 -0.78 21.35
C ASP A 261 13.25 -0.06 20.59
N SER A 262 12.96 0.53 19.42
CA SER A 262 13.98 1.18 18.59
C SER A 262 14.47 2.51 19.21
N ALA A 263 15.69 2.93 18.82
CA ALA A 263 16.23 4.22 19.25
C ALA A 263 15.38 5.38 18.70
N GLU A 264 14.99 5.28 17.43
CA GLU A 264 14.10 6.21 16.74
C GLU A 264 12.76 6.35 17.49
N ARG A 265 12.21 5.24 18.00
CA ARG A 265 10.97 5.28 18.79
C ARG A 265 11.13 6.06 20.08
N ARG A 266 12.25 5.89 20.79
CA ARG A 266 12.57 6.65 22.02
C ARG A 266 12.75 8.13 21.74
N SER A 267 13.48 8.48 20.67
CA SER A 267 13.69 9.86 20.23
C SER A 267 12.37 10.56 19.88
N LEU A 268 11.51 9.92 19.09
CA LEU A 268 10.20 10.50 18.76
C LEU A 268 9.31 10.68 20.01
N ARG A 269 9.35 9.71 20.94
CA ARG A 269 8.57 9.80 22.18
C ARG A 269 9.05 10.94 23.08
N SER A 270 10.33 11.30 23.08
CA SER A 270 10.84 12.42 23.90
C SER A 270 10.28 13.78 23.48
N ILE A 271 9.72 13.88 22.27
CA ILE A 271 9.06 15.09 21.75
C ILE A 271 7.54 14.91 21.59
N GLY A 272 6.97 13.89 22.25
CA GLY A 272 5.53 13.60 22.24
C GLY A 272 4.99 13.02 20.93
N VAL A 273 5.86 12.50 20.04
CA VAL A 273 5.44 11.91 18.76
C VAL A 273 5.24 10.40 18.91
N GLU A 274 4.00 9.98 18.72
CA GLU A 274 3.57 8.58 18.76
C GLU A 274 3.27 8.08 17.33
N THR A 275 4.17 7.27 16.77
CA THR A 275 3.96 6.68 15.44
C THR A 275 4.65 5.32 15.26
N SER A 276 4.20 4.59 14.25
CA SER A 276 4.65 3.24 13.88
C SER A 276 5.49 3.19 12.60
N ASN A 277 5.71 4.32 11.91
CA ASN A 277 6.49 4.37 10.66
C ASN A 277 7.42 5.60 10.61
N LEU A 278 8.61 5.44 10.03
CA LEU A 278 9.61 6.52 9.92
C LEU A 278 9.07 7.75 9.20
N TYR A 279 8.36 7.59 8.06
CA TYR A 279 7.92 8.76 7.31
C TYR A 279 7.08 9.72 8.14
N THR A 280 6.15 9.21 8.93
CA THR A 280 5.35 10.04 9.85
C THR A 280 6.19 10.66 10.96
N GLY A 281 7.28 10.00 11.40
CA GLY A 281 8.23 10.60 12.35
C GLY A 281 8.98 11.77 11.73
N PHE A 282 9.44 11.63 10.49
CA PHE A 282 10.09 12.71 9.72
C PHE A 282 9.13 13.89 9.56
N ILE A 283 7.91 13.66 9.06
CA ILE A 283 6.91 14.72 8.87
C ILE A 283 6.57 15.41 10.21
N ALA A 284 6.40 14.64 11.30
CA ALA A 284 6.11 15.19 12.63
C ALA A 284 7.26 16.06 13.18
N ILE A 285 8.51 15.75 12.88
CA ILE A 285 9.65 16.61 13.23
C ILE A 285 9.67 17.85 12.33
N ILE A 286 9.57 17.68 11.00
CA ILE A 286 9.60 18.78 10.04
C ILE A 286 8.55 19.84 10.39
N GLN A 287 7.31 19.44 10.67
CA GLN A 287 6.25 20.39 11.03
C GLN A 287 6.54 21.16 12.32
N ARG A 288 7.37 20.65 13.24
CA ARG A 288 7.81 21.35 14.46
C ARG A 288 8.94 22.34 14.18
N LEU A 289 9.69 22.14 13.09
CA LEU A 289 10.80 23.00 12.65
C LEU A 289 10.36 24.11 11.66
N LEU A 290 9.13 24.07 11.15
CA LEU A 290 8.60 25.13 10.28
C LEU A 290 8.22 26.38 11.07
N VAL A 291 8.57 27.55 10.53
CA VAL A 291 8.02 28.83 11.01
C VAL A 291 6.52 28.92 10.72
N PRO A 292 5.75 29.76 11.44
CA PRO A 292 4.36 30.07 11.05
C PRO A 292 4.29 30.52 9.58
N GLY A 293 3.37 29.93 8.80
CA GLY A 293 3.28 30.16 7.36
C GLY A 293 4.32 29.40 6.50
N GLY A 294 5.27 28.70 7.12
CA GLY A 294 6.24 27.85 6.44
C GLY A 294 5.55 26.67 5.73
N GLN A 295 6.10 26.26 4.59
CA GLN A 295 5.46 25.30 3.70
C GLN A 295 6.15 23.94 3.72
N LEU A 296 5.36 22.87 3.62
CA LEU A 296 5.84 21.50 3.49
C LEU A 296 5.21 20.84 2.26
N VAL A 297 6.05 20.29 1.39
CA VAL A 297 5.63 19.36 0.34
C VAL A 297 6.26 17.99 0.61
N GLY A 298 5.42 16.98 0.83
CA GLY A 298 5.87 15.62 1.14
C GLY A 298 5.27 14.59 0.19
N ILE A 299 6.05 13.59 -0.20
CA ILE A 299 5.54 12.36 -0.80
C ILE A 299 5.59 11.25 0.24
N THR A 300 4.45 10.59 0.48
CA THR A 300 4.32 9.58 1.54
C THR A 300 3.31 8.50 1.16
N PRO A 301 3.34 7.32 1.81
CA PRO A 301 2.31 6.31 1.60
C PRO A 301 0.94 6.82 2.07
N ARG A 302 -0.09 6.64 1.24
CA ARG A 302 -1.50 6.99 1.52
C ARG A 302 -2.03 6.36 2.82
N SER A 303 -1.38 5.32 3.31
CA SER A 303 -1.77 4.59 4.51
C SER A 303 -2.00 5.45 5.76
N PHE A 304 -1.36 6.62 5.91
CA PHE A 304 -1.63 7.47 7.07
C PHE A 304 -3.04 8.08 7.06
N CYS A 305 -3.66 8.22 5.89
CA CYS A 305 -4.98 8.84 5.75
C CYS A 305 -6.10 8.06 6.46
N ASN A 306 -6.01 6.73 6.50
CA ASN A 306 -7.05 5.88 7.08
C ASN A 306 -6.54 4.69 7.91
N GLY A 307 -5.23 4.48 8.00
CA GLY A 307 -4.68 3.39 8.81
C GLY A 307 -4.91 3.64 10.31
N PRO A 308 -5.33 2.61 11.10
CA PRO A 308 -5.70 2.79 12.50
C PRO A 308 -4.53 3.23 13.38
N TYR A 309 -3.31 2.76 13.08
CA TYR A 309 -2.10 3.13 13.83
C TYR A 309 -1.62 4.57 13.56
N PHE A 310 -2.24 5.28 12.61
CA PHE A 310 -1.86 6.64 12.24
C PHE A 310 -2.80 7.71 12.81
N ARG A 311 -3.81 7.34 13.61
CA ARG A 311 -4.71 8.30 14.24
C ARG A 311 -3.97 9.39 15.05
N PRO A 312 -3.03 9.06 15.97
CA PRO A 312 -2.28 10.09 16.70
C PRO A 312 -1.50 11.02 15.78
N PHE A 313 -0.94 10.48 14.69
CA PHE A 313 -0.24 11.28 13.68
C PHE A 313 -1.20 12.21 12.92
N ARG A 314 -2.40 11.75 12.53
CA ARG A 314 -3.40 12.61 11.86
C ARG A 314 -3.85 13.75 12.76
N GLU A 315 -4.09 13.47 14.05
CA GLU A 315 -4.43 14.50 15.04
C GLU A 315 -3.30 15.54 15.16
N ASP A 316 -2.05 15.11 15.32
CA ASP A 316 -0.88 16.00 15.41
C ASP A 316 -0.68 16.81 14.11
N PHE A 317 -0.75 16.16 12.94
CA PHE A 317 -0.61 16.77 11.62
C PHE A 317 -1.67 17.84 11.37
N LEU A 318 -2.96 17.51 11.54
CA LEU A 318 -4.08 18.43 11.27
C LEU A 318 -4.20 19.55 12.31
N SER A 319 -3.59 19.40 13.49
CA SER A 319 -3.56 20.46 14.52
C SER A 319 -2.45 21.49 14.30
N LEU A 320 -1.40 21.12 13.55
CA LEU A 320 -0.19 21.94 13.36
C LEU A 320 0.01 22.40 11.92
N LEU A 321 -0.66 21.76 10.96
CA LEU A 321 -0.56 22.07 9.54
C LEU A 321 -1.94 22.24 8.92
N GLU A 322 -2.06 23.23 8.05
CA GLU A 322 -3.19 23.49 7.17
C GLU A 322 -2.97 22.73 5.87
N LEU A 323 -3.76 21.68 5.61
CA LEU A 323 -3.59 20.86 4.42
C LEU A 323 -4.22 21.59 3.22
N ARG A 324 -3.40 21.90 2.21
CA ARG A 324 -3.81 22.74 1.07
C ARG A 324 -4.08 21.94 -0.20
N ARG A 325 -3.28 20.90 -0.43
CA ARG A 325 -3.39 20.07 -1.63
C ARG A 325 -3.01 18.62 -1.37
N LEU A 326 -3.72 17.72 -2.04
CA LEU A 326 -3.39 16.30 -2.14
C LEU A 326 -3.28 15.91 -3.61
N HIS A 327 -2.28 15.10 -3.95
CA HIS A 327 -2.13 14.52 -5.27
C HIS A 327 -2.10 13.00 -5.19
N VAL A 328 -2.90 12.35 -6.03
CA VAL A 328 -2.94 10.90 -6.21
C VAL A 328 -2.39 10.50 -7.57
N PHE A 329 -1.72 9.36 -7.63
CA PHE A 329 -1.34 8.74 -8.89
C PHE A 329 -2.42 7.74 -9.34
N GLU A 330 -2.79 7.78 -10.62
CA GLU A 330 -3.81 6.90 -11.20
C GLU A 330 -3.36 5.44 -11.22
N SER A 331 -2.06 5.22 -11.44
CA SER A 331 -1.43 3.90 -11.45
C SER A 331 -0.41 3.78 -10.32
N ARG A 332 -0.51 2.68 -9.58
CA ARG A 332 0.45 2.29 -8.53
C ARG A 332 1.86 2.05 -9.05
N LEU A 333 2.00 1.79 -10.35
CA LEU A 333 3.29 1.49 -10.96
C LEU A 333 4.04 2.75 -11.39
N ALA A 334 3.35 3.85 -11.66
CA ALA A 334 3.93 4.87 -12.52
C ALA A 334 5.00 5.75 -11.86
N ALA A 335 4.84 6.10 -10.58
CA ALA A 335 5.77 6.98 -9.85
C ALA A 335 7.03 6.26 -9.31
N PHE A 336 6.98 4.94 -9.13
CA PHE A 336 8.05 4.13 -8.52
C PHE A 336 8.25 2.80 -9.26
N ARG A 337 8.29 2.82 -10.60
CA ARG A 337 8.39 1.62 -11.47
C ARG A 337 9.56 0.71 -11.11
N GLU A 338 10.64 1.27 -10.58
CA GLU A 338 11.92 0.57 -10.38
C GLU A 338 11.98 -0.21 -9.05
N ASP A 339 11.03 0.01 -8.14
CA ASP A 339 11.13 -0.41 -6.74
C ASP A 339 10.30 -1.64 -6.37
N SER A 340 9.52 -2.24 -7.29
CA SER A 340 8.74 -3.47 -7.07
C SER A 340 7.81 -3.48 -5.84
N VAL A 341 7.57 -2.32 -5.20
CA VAL A 341 6.77 -2.17 -3.99
C VAL A 341 5.40 -1.61 -4.37
N LEU A 342 4.35 -2.42 -4.17
CA LEU A 342 2.94 -2.04 -4.32
C LEU A 342 2.50 -1.13 -3.16
N GLN A 343 2.98 0.10 -3.10
CA GLN A 343 2.52 1.12 -2.16
C GLN A 343 1.89 2.29 -2.93
N GLU A 344 0.67 2.67 -2.53
CA GLU A 344 -0.01 3.84 -3.07
C GLU A 344 0.51 5.07 -2.35
N ASN A 345 1.38 5.84 -3.02
CA ASN A 345 1.92 7.09 -2.50
C ASN A 345 1.04 8.28 -2.90
N ILE A 346 1.01 9.29 -2.06
CA ILE A 346 0.38 10.59 -2.32
C ILE A 346 1.41 11.68 -2.12
N ILE A 347 1.27 12.77 -2.87
CA ILE A 347 1.97 14.02 -2.57
C ILE A 347 1.00 14.93 -1.84
N PHE A 348 1.45 15.59 -0.79
CA PHE A 348 0.67 16.61 -0.11
C PHE A 348 1.44 17.92 -0.04
N HIS A 349 0.70 19.03 -0.06
CA HIS A 349 1.20 20.35 0.30
C HIS A 349 0.44 20.85 1.51
N ALA A 350 1.18 21.29 2.52
CA ALA A 350 0.63 21.79 3.76
C ALA A 350 1.40 23.04 4.23
N VAL A 351 0.73 23.90 4.99
CA VAL A 351 1.29 25.15 5.51
C VAL A 351 1.22 25.15 7.02
N LYS A 352 2.28 25.61 7.70
CA LYS A 352 2.31 25.71 9.15
C LYS A 352 1.27 26.71 9.65
N GLY A 353 0.24 26.19 10.31
CA GLY A 353 -0.91 26.97 10.76
C GLY A 353 -1.93 26.07 11.46
N ARG A 354 -2.94 26.68 12.07
CA ARG A 354 -3.95 25.97 12.89
C ARG A 354 -5.35 26.04 12.30
N ASN A 355 -5.54 26.80 11.22
CA ASN A 355 -6.84 27.05 10.63
C ASN A 355 -6.92 26.32 9.29
N GLN A 356 -7.62 25.19 9.28
CA GLN A 356 -7.84 24.46 8.03
C GLN A 356 -8.54 25.36 7.00
N PRO A 357 -8.18 25.26 5.71
CA PRO A 357 -8.80 26.08 4.68
C PRO A 357 -10.28 25.69 4.51
N SER A 358 -11.08 26.57 3.90
CA SER A 358 -12.46 26.23 3.51
C SER A 358 -12.49 25.16 2.42
N GLU A 359 -11.49 25.14 1.55
CA GLU A 359 -11.38 24.28 0.39
C GLU A 359 -9.97 23.67 0.26
N LEU A 360 -9.90 22.50 -0.36
CA LEU A 360 -8.68 21.75 -0.61
C LEU A 360 -8.63 21.31 -2.07
N ILE A 361 -7.44 21.39 -2.68
CA ILE A 361 -7.21 20.94 -4.05
C ILE A 361 -6.86 19.45 -4.04
N ILE A 362 -7.59 18.64 -4.80
CA ILE A 362 -7.22 17.25 -5.09
C ILE A 362 -6.85 17.17 -6.56
N SER A 363 -5.66 16.65 -6.85
CA SER A 363 -5.23 16.42 -8.22
C SER A 363 -4.88 14.97 -8.50
N SER A 364 -5.07 14.51 -9.73
CA SER A 364 -4.59 13.19 -10.18
C SER A 364 -3.75 13.29 -11.43
N SER A 365 -2.80 12.36 -11.58
CA SER A 365 -2.04 12.21 -12.81
C SER A 365 -1.63 10.76 -13.04
N SER A 366 -1.22 10.46 -14.28
CA SER A 366 -0.58 9.19 -14.60
C SER A 366 0.77 9.01 -13.90
N GLY A 367 1.41 10.07 -13.40
CA GLY A 367 2.77 10.05 -12.85
C GLY A 367 3.89 10.11 -13.92
N GLU A 368 3.54 10.22 -15.20
CA GLU A 368 4.52 10.39 -16.29
C GLU A 368 4.92 11.86 -16.50
N ALA A 369 6.14 12.07 -17.02
CA ALA A 369 6.61 13.41 -17.35
C ALA A 369 5.72 14.08 -18.38
N GLY A 370 5.18 15.26 -18.05
CA GLY A 370 4.25 15.98 -18.92
C GLY A 370 2.88 15.33 -19.06
N GLY A 371 2.56 14.34 -18.21
CA GLY A 371 1.21 13.79 -18.11
C GLY A 371 0.20 14.86 -17.70
N GLU A 372 -1.03 14.73 -18.19
CA GLU A 372 -2.12 15.63 -17.82
C GLU A 372 -2.40 15.51 -16.30
N VAL A 373 -2.44 16.66 -15.64
CA VAL A 373 -2.83 16.76 -14.24
C VAL A 373 -4.27 17.23 -14.22
N THR A 374 -5.18 16.39 -13.74
CA THR A 374 -6.55 16.82 -13.46
C THR A 374 -6.61 17.39 -12.06
N GLU A 375 -7.35 18.47 -11.86
CA GLU A 375 -7.53 19.12 -10.56
C GLU A 375 -9.01 19.29 -10.25
N SER A 376 -9.37 19.18 -8.98
CA SER A 376 -10.71 19.39 -8.48
C SER A 376 -10.64 20.03 -7.09
N ILE A 377 -11.55 20.95 -6.82
CA ILE A 377 -11.63 21.68 -5.55
C ILE A 377 -12.76 21.08 -4.74
N PHE A 378 -12.49 20.76 -3.47
CA PHE A 378 -13.47 20.20 -2.55
C PHE A 378 -13.54 21.02 -1.27
N PRO A 379 -14.74 21.17 -0.66
CA PRO A 379 -14.83 21.70 0.69
C PRO A 379 -14.00 20.85 1.65
N PHE A 380 -13.23 21.47 2.55
CA PHE A 380 -12.34 20.74 3.45
C PHE A 380 -13.11 19.75 4.34
N GLY A 381 -14.33 20.11 4.75
CA GLY A 381 -15.21 19.25 5.54
C GLY A 381 -15.65 17.95 4.84
N GLU A 382 -15.47 17.85 3.52
CA GLU A 382 -15.66 16.59 2.77
C GLU A 382 -14.43 15.70 2.75
N ILE A 383 -13.26 16.28 3.01
CA ILE A 383 -11.97 15.59 3.03
C ILE A 383 -11.64 15.14 4.44
N VAL A 384 -11.92 15.98 5.44
CA VAL A 384 -11.75 15.67 6.87
C VAL A 384 -13.01 16.10 7.60
N HIS A 385 -13.78 15.13 8.07
CA HIS A 385 -15.02 15.41 8.79
C HIS A 385 -14.74 15.92 10.21
N ALA A 386 -15.33 17.06 10.59
CA ALA A 386 -15.07 17.71 11.88
C ALA A 386 -15.36 16.79 13.09
N HIS A 387 -16.42 15.99 12.99
CA HIS A 387 -16.90 15.09 14.06
C HIS A 387 -16.34 13.67 13.97
N ASP A 388 -15.49 13.37 12.99
CA ASP A 388 -14.81 12.07 12.94
C ASP A 388 -13.75 11.99 14.04
N SER A 389 -13.90 11.01 14.94
CA SER A 389 -12.95 10.73 16.02
C SER A 389 -11.66 10.10 15.50
N GLU A 390 -11.69 9.45 14.33
CA GLU A 390 -10.52 8.85 13.72
C GLU A 390 -9.74 9.85 12.84
N LYS A 391 -10.31 11.02 12.56
CA LYS A 391 -9.70 12.08 11.75
C LYS A 391 -9.24 11.59 10.38
N PHE A 392 -10.02 10.71 9.74
CA PHE A 392 -9.67 10.19 8.43
C PHE A 392 -9.56 11.30 7.39
N ILE A 393 -8.64 11.10 6.44
CA ILE A 393 -8.44 11.99 5.29
C ILE A 393 -9.01 11.25 4.07
N HIS A 394 -10.23 11.60 3.69
CA HIS A 394 -10.96 11.04 2.57
C HIS A 394 -10.45 11.66 1.27
N ILE A 395 -10.06 10.85 0.28
CA ILE A 395 -9.55 11.35 -1.00
C ILE A 395 -10.51 10.86 -2.11
N PRO A 396 -11.51 11.69 -2.47
CA PRO A 396 -12.37 11.44 -3.61
C PRO A 396 -11.58 11.05 -4.87
N SER A 397 -12.07 10.06 -5.61
CA SER A 397 -11.56 9.75 -6.95
C SER A 397 -12.20 10.69 -7.99
N CYS A 398 -11.39 11.22 -8.92
CA CYS A 398 -11.87 12.09 -10.02
C CYS A 398 -12.95 11.43 -10.89
N SER A 399 -12.99 10.10 -10.98
CA SER A 399 -14.04 9.36 -11.70
C SER A 399 -15.21 8.96 -10.78
N SER A 400 -16.28 9.76 -10.90
CA SER A 400 -17.72 9.49 -10.75
C SER A 400 -18.36 9.19 -9.38
N HIS A 401 -19.64 9.63 -9.30
CA HIS A 401 -20.73 9.24 -8.36
C HIS A 401 -20.92 10.07 -7.07
N GLY A 402 -21.30 11.34 -7.21
CA GLY A 402 -21.92 12.12 -6.11
C GLY A 402 -23.14 11.40 -5.48
N THR A 403 -23.88 10.64 -6.29
CA THR A 403 -25.07 9.86 -5.90
C THR A 403 -24.80 8.82 -4.81
N ALA A 404 -23.63 8.17 -4.80
CA ALA A 404 -23.30 7.18 -3.77
C ALA A 404 -23.09 7.83 -2.40
N LYS A 405 -22.47 9.02 -2.36
CA LYS A 405 -22.33 9.80 -1.13
C LYS A 405 -23.69 10.30 -0.65
N GLU A 406 -24.51 10.88 -1.53
CA GLU A 406 -25.85 11.35 -1.14
C GLU A 406 -26.73 10.23 -0.57
N THR A 407 -26.58 9.01 -1.08
CA THR A 407 -27.30 7.85 -0.55
C THR A 407 -26.78 7.46 0.84
N MET A 408 -25.46 7.42 1.02
CA MET A 408 -24.82 7.02 2.27
C MET A 408 -24.92 8.09 3.37
N ASP A 409 -24.88 9.37 3.03
CA ASP A 409 -25.04 10.50 3.96
C ASP A 409 -26.47 10.57 4.53
N GLY A 410 -27.45 9.95 3.85
CA GLY A 410 -28.81 9.78 4.37
C GLY A 410 -28.93 8.71 5.47
N LEU A 411 -27.88 7.92 5.69
CA LEU A 411 -27.85 6.88 6.72
C LEU A 411 -27.21 7.41 8.00
N THR A 412 -27.86 7.19 9.13
CA THR A 412 -27.42 7.70 10.43
C THR A 412 -27.12 6.61 11.44
N THR A 413 -27.55 5.37 11.20
CA THR A 413 -27.42 4.29 12.18
C THR A 413 -25.98 3.76 12.21
N SER A 414 -25.38 3.77 13.40
CA SER A 414 -24.08 3.15 13.62
C SER A 414 -24.20 1.63 13.80
N LEU A 415 -23.11 0.89 13.54
CA LEU A 415 -23.09 -0.56 13.78
C LEU A 415 -23.37 -0.90 15.26
N ALA A 416 -22.96 -0.02 16.17
CA ALA A 416 -23.19 -0.15 17.61
C ALA A 416 -24.68 0.01 17.97
N GLU A 417 -25.41 0.92 17.33
CA GLU A 417 -26.87 1.05 17.48
C GLU A 417 -27.63 -0.18 16.97
N LEU A 418 -27.08 -0.87 15.97
CA LEU A 418 -27.58 -2.18 15.55
C LEU A 418 -27.27 -3.27 16.59
N GLY A 419 -26.58 -2.99 17.70
CA GLY A 419 -26.13 -4.00 18.67
C GLY A 419 -25.04 -4.93 18.13
N LEU A 420 -24.34 -4.48 17.09
CA LEU A 420 -23.31 -5.24 16.38
C LEU A 420 -21.95 -4.57 16.53
N THR A 421 -20.91 -5.34 16.25
CA THR A 421 -19.60 -4.81 15.93
C THR A 421 -18.90 -5.73 14.93
N VAL A 422 -17.74 -5.31 14.45
CA VAL A 422 -16.92 -6.08 13.51
C VAL A 422 -15.51 -6.21 14.07
N SER A 423 -14.97 -7.42 13.94
CA SER A 423 -13.64 -7.78 14.40
C SER A 423 -12.84 -8.43 13.27
N THR A 424 -11.53 -8.21 13.28
CA THR A 424 -10.62 -9.01 12.44
C THR A 424 -10.54 -10.42 12.99
N GLY A 425 -10.45 -11.41 12.11
CA GLY A 425 -10.29 -12.82 12.47
C GLY A 425 -9.17 -13.00 13.50
N ARG A 426 -9.47 -13.78 14.53
CA ARG A 426 -8.61 -13.93 15.71
C ARG A 426 -7.43 -14.86 15.44
N VAL A 427 -7.56 -15.78 14.49
CA VAL A 427 -6.52 -16.77 14.18
C VAL A 427 -5.45 -16.10 13.31
N VAL A 428 -4.21 -16.09 13.79
CA VAL A 428 -3.04 -15.62 13.04
C VAL A 428 -2.20 -16.85 12.67
N ASP A 429 -2.28 -17.27 11.41
CA ASP A 429 -1.84 -18.59 10.97
C ASP A 429 -0.38 -18.91 11.33
N PHE A 430 0.53 -17.97 11.11
CA PHE A 430 1.95 -18.17 11.37
C PHE A 430 2.32 -18.26 12.85
N ARG A 431 1.44 -17.81 13.76
CA ARG A 431 1.63 -17.91 15.22
C ARG A 431 1.13 -19.24 15.79
N LEU A 432 0.23 -19.91 15.07
CA LEU A 432 -0.48 -21.11 15.55
C LEU A 432 -0.21 -22.34 14.68
N LYS A 433 0.90 -22.35 13.92
CA LYS A 433 1.22 -23.38 12.90
C LYS A 433 1.04 -24.82 13.40
N ASP A 434 1.48 -25.11 14.62
CA ASP A 434 1.45 -26.46 15.19
C ASP A 434 0.02 -26.97 15.46
N ALA A 435 -0.93 -26.04 15.64
CA ALA A 435 -2.34 -26.34 15.84
C ALA A 435 -3.13 -26.41 14.52
N LEU A 436 -2.57 -26.01 13.39
CA LEU A 436 -3.27 -26.00 12.10
C LEU A 436 -3.26 -27.40 11.46
N ARG A 437 -4.34 -27.74 10.76
CA ARG A 437 -4.49 -28.99 10.01
C ARG A 437 -4.95 -28.70 8.60
N LYS A 438 -4.32 -29.39 7.64
CA LYS A 438 -4.71 -29.28 6.23
C LYS A 438 -6.11 -29.83 6.00
N GLU A 439 -6.43 -30.95 6.65
CA GLU A 439 -7.71 -31.63 6.54
C GLU A 439 -8.42 -31.62 7.90
N PRO A 440 -9.76 -31.57 7.93
CA PRO A 440 -10.50 -31.73 9.18
C PRO A 440 -10.27 -33.13 9.76
N GLU A 441 -9.95 -33.21 11.05
CA GLU A 441 -9.78 -34.45 11.79
C GLU A 441 -10.47 -34.39 13.16
N ARG A 442 -10.52 -35.52 13.86
CA ARG A 442 -11.12 -35.58 15.20
C ARG A 442 -10.40 -34.62 16.15
N GLY A 443 -11.17 -33.77 16.83
CA GLY A 443 -10.65 -32.77 17.76
C GLY A 443 -10.20 -31.48 17.08
N THR A 444 -10.55 -31.28 15.81
CA THR A 444 -10.40 -29.99 15.12
C THR A 444 -11.74 -29.32 14.87
N VAL A 445 -11.67 -28.02 14.66
CA VAL A 445 -12.81 -27.19 14.24
C VAL A 445 -12.47 -26.46 12.94
N PRO A 446 -13.49 -26.00 12.19
CA PRO A 446 -13.27 -25.27 10.94
C PRO A 446 -12.41 -24.02 11.13
N LEU A 447 -11.47 -23.81 10.21
CA LEU A 447 -10.69 -22.58 10.08
C LEU A 447 -10.93 -21.97 8.71
N LEU A 448 -11.43 -20.74 8.68
CA LEU A 448 -11.82 -20.09 7.44
C LEU A 448 -10.82 -19.02 6.98
N TYR A 449 -10.58 -19.04 5.67
CA TYR A 449 -9.73 -18.12 4.92
C TYR A 449 -10.53 -17.50 3.76
N PRO A 450 -10.06 -16.39 3.16
CA PRO A 450 -10.67 -15.81 1.97
C PRO A 450 -10.85 -16.81 0.81
N CYS A 451 -9.98 -17.82 0.70
CA CYS A 451 -10.09 -18.83 -0.35
C CYS A 451 -11.32 -19.72 -0.21
N HIS A 452 -11.97 -19.79 0.96
CA HIS A 452 -13.20 -20.55 1.16
C HIS A 452 -14.44 -19.80 0.67
N PHE A 453 -14.36 -18.51 0.36
CA PHE A 453 -15.50 -17.76 -0.18
C PHE A 453 -15.79 -18.22 -1.61
N ASN A 454 -17.07 -18.43 -1.92
CA ASN A 454 -17.55 -18.74 -3.26
C ASN A 454 -19.02 -18.31 -3.42
N GLY A 455 -19.32 -17.43 -4.37
CA GLY A 455 -20.71 -17.02 -4.64
C GLY A 455 -21.49 -16.55 -3.42
N GLY A 456 -20.86 -15.77 -2.53
CA GLY A 456 -21.51 -15.26 -1.32
C GLY A 456 -21.59 -16.24 -0.14
N THR A 457 -21.20 -17.50 -0.29
CA THR A 457 -21.23 -18.52 0.77
C THR A 457 -19.85 -19.13 1.03
N VAL A 458 -19.72 -19.83 2.17
CA VAL A 458 -18.49 -20.51 2.56
C VAL A 458 -18.50 -21.95 2.03
N HIS A 459 -17.53 -22.25 1.17
CA HIS A 459 -17.23 -23.61 0.73
C HIS A 459 -16.02 -24.13 1.50
N TRP A 460 -16.30 -25.02 2.46
CA TRP A 460 -15.31 -25.60 3.35
C TRP A 460 -15.61 -27.09 3.57
N PRO A 461 -14.60 -27.98 3.58
CA PRO A 461 -13.17 -27.70 3.36
C PRO A 461 -12.80 -27.57 1.87
N LYS A 462 -11.67 -26.90 1.57
CA LYS A 462 -11.00 -26.91 0.26
C LYS A 462 -9.66 -27.65 0.36
N LEU A 463 -9.69 -28.96 0.13
CA LEU A 463 -8.52 -29.85 0.29
C LEU A 463 -7.41 -29.59 -0.75
N GLU A 464 -7.79 -29.06 -1.91
CA GLU A 464 -6.86 -28.68 -2.99
C GLU A 464 -6.15 -27.33 -2.73
N ALA A 465 -6.64 -26.54 -1.77
CA ALA A 465 -6.00 -25.28 -1.41
C ALA A 465 -4.71 -25.51 -0.61
N ARG A 466 -3.77 -24.55 -0.72
CA ARG A 466 -2.53 -24.58 0.08
C ARG A 466 -2.76 -24.24 1.54
N LYS A 467 -3.84 -23.52 1.85
CA LYS A 467 -4.14 -23.06 3.20
C LYS A 467 -4.72 -24.20 4.05
N PRO A 468 -4.45 -24.24 5.37
CA PRO A 468 -5.10 -25.16 6.28
C PRO A 468 -6.63 -25.01 6.24
N ASN A 469 -7.35 -26.09 6.56
CA ASN A 469 -8.80 -26.07 6.68
C ASN A 469 -9.27 -26.13 8.13
N ALA A 470 -8.45 -26.60 9.06
CA ALA A 470 -8.90 -26.80 10.43
C ALA A 470 -7.85 -26.35 11.45
N ILE A 471 -8.30 -26.11 12.67
CA ILE A 471 -7.46 -25.81 13.83
C ILE A 471 -7.85 -26.75 14.97
N MET A 472 -6.87 -27.27 15.70
CA MET A 472 -7.11 -28.09 16.89
C MET A 472 -7.96 -27.31 17.90
N ASP A 473 -8.97 -27.94 18.47
CA ASP A 473 -9.73 -27.40 19.60
C ASP A 473 -9.10 -27.87 20.92
N THR A 474 -8.31 -26.98 21.52
CA THR A 474 -7.61 -27.21 22.79
C THR A 474 -7.80 -26.00 23.71
N ALA A 475 -7.45 -26.14 24.98
CA ALA A 475 -7.48 -25.03 25.94
C ALA A 475 -6.64 -23.82 25.46
N GLU A 476 -5.54 -24.07 24.74
CA GLU A 476 -4.65 -23.03 24.22
C GLU A 476 -5.24 -22.30 23.01
N THR A 477 -5.95 -23.02 22.13
CA THR A 477 -6.50 -22.47 20.89
C THR A 477 -7.88 -21.85 21.06
N ARG A 478 -8.65 -22.27 22.08
CA ARG A 478 -10.04 -21.86 22.31
C ARG A 478 -10.24 -20.34 22.35
N GLN A 479 -9.28 -19.60 22.90
CA GLN A 479 -9.32 -18.12 22.94
C GLN A 479 -9.36 -17.44 21.56
N TRP A 480 -8.89 -18.13 20.52
CA TRP A 480 -8.87 -17.65 19.13
C TRP A 480 -10.11 -18.08 18.33
N LEU A 481 -10.98 -18.88 18.93
CA LEU A 481 -12.20 -19.37 18.31
C LEU A 481 -13.39 -18.50 18.73
N VAL A 482 -14.46 -18.59 17.95
CA VAL A 482 -15.77 -18.02 18.29
C VAL A 482 -16.82 -19.12 18.29
N PRO A 483 -17.88 -19.01 19.12
CA PRO A 483 -18.96 -19.99 19.11
C PRO A 483 -19.60 -20.05 17.72
N SER A 484 -20.10 -21.22 17.36
CA SER A 484 -20.87 -21.39 16.13
C SER A 484 -22.13 -20.52 16.13
N GLY A 485 -22.49 -20.02 14.96
CA GLY A 485 -23.59 -19.09 14.75
C GLY A 485 -23.54 -18.54 13.34
N MET A 486 -24.56 -17.77 12.96
CA MET A 486 -24.56 -17.12 11.66
C MET A 486 -23.65 -15.89 11.70
N TYR A 487 -22.66 -15.82 10.82
CA TYR A 487 -21.74 -14.68 10.76
C TYR A 487 -21.70 -14.11 9.35
N LEU A 488 -21.74 -12.79 9.24
CA LEU A 488 -21.33 -12.12 8.02
C LEU A 488 -19.82 -11.90 8.05
N LEU A 489 -19.12 -12.45 7.06
CA LEU A 489 -17.68 -12.34 6.90
C LEU A 489 -17.35 -11.37 5.77
N THR A 490 -16.26 -10.62 5.87
CA THR A 490 -15.73 -9.83 4.75
C THR A 490 -14.25 -10.13 4.53
N LYS A 491 -13.80 -10.05 3.26
CA LYS A 491 -12.37 -10.10 2.96
C LYS A 491 -11.70 -8.85 3.53
N ARG A 492 -10.59 -9.03 4.25
CA ARG A 492 -9.78 -7.91 4.75
C ARG A 492 -8.77 -7.42 3.72
N PHE A 493 -8.39 -8.25 2.75
CA PHE A 493 -7.44 -7.85 1.71
C PHE A 493 -8.11 -7.98 0.35
N THR A 494 -8.26 -6.83 -0.30
CA THR A 494 -8.73 -6.70 -1.67
C THR A 494 -7.83 -5.66 -2.35
N SER A 495 -7.62 -5.71 -3.66
CA SER A 495 -6.90 -4.62 -4.36
C SER A 495 -7.87 -3.50 -4.79
N LYS A 496 -7.37 -2.38 -5.33
CA LYS A 496 -8.22 -1.33 -5.90
C LYS A 496 -8.75 -1.75 -7.27
N GLU A 497 -7.95 -2.54 -7.97
CA GLU A 497 -8.15 -3.09 -9.30
C GLU A 497 -9.14 -4.26 -9.30
N GLU A 498 -9.39 -4.87 -8.13
CA GLU A 498 -10.48 -5.82 -7.99
C GLU A 498 -11.82 -5.16 -8.30
N ARG A 499 -12.71 -5.94 -8.94
CA ARG A 499 -14.08 -5.53 -9.27
C ARG A 499 -14.82 -4.94 -8.06
N ARG A 500 -14.48 -5.41 -6.86
CA ARG A 500 -15.07 -4.96 -5.59
C ARG A 500 -14.01 -4.80 -4.50
N ARG A 501 -14.11 -3.73 -3.71
CA ARG A 501 -13.37 -3.56 -2.45
C ARG A 501 -14.00 -4.39 -1.35
N LEU A 502 -15.33 -4.28 -1.23
CA LEU A 502 -16.10 -5.00 -0.23
C LEU A 502 -16.63 -6.28 -0.84
N VAL A 503 -16.23 -7.39 -0.23
CA VAL A 503 -16.67 -8.74 -0.59
C VAL A 503 -17.14 -9.41 0.69
N ALA A 504 -18.46 -9.41 0.89
CA ALA A 504 -19.12 -10.04 2.02
C ALA A 504 -19.57 -11.47 1.68
N CYS A 505 -19.56 -12.34 2.68
CA CYS A 505 -19.86 -13.77 2.56
C CYS A 505 -20.55 -14.27 3.83
N MET A 506 -21.60 -15.07 3.66
CA MET A 506 -22.32 -15.67 4.78
C MET A 506 -21.62 -16.94 5.27
N PHE A 507 -21.41 -17.04 6.57
CA PHE A 507 -21.15 -18.28 7.26
C PHE A 507 -22.44 -18.76 7.93
N ASP A 508 -22.96 -19.89 7.47
CA ASP A 508 -24.16 -20.53 7.99
C ASP A 508 -23.77 -21.80 8.78
N PRO A 509 -24.10 -21.89 10.09
CA PRO A 509 -23.79 -23.07 10.90
C PRO A 509 -24.54 -24.33 10.42
N ASP A 510 -25.61 -24.19 9.65
CA ASP A 510 -26.33 -25.33 9.06
C ASP A 510 -25.52 -25.97 7.91
N GLN A 511 -24.69 -25.18 7.21
CA GLN A 511 -23.82 -25.65 6.14
C GLN A 511 -22.49 -26.21 6.68
N VAL A 512 -21.95 -25.61 7.74
CA VAL A 512 -20.71 -26.05 8.39
C VAL A 512 -20.99 -26.36 9.85
N LYS A 513 -21.45 -27.59 10.11
CA LYS A 513 -21.81 -28.05 11.47
C LYS A 513 -20.58 -28.13 12.38
N THR A 514 -20.54 -27.26 13.38
CA THR A 514 -19.47 -27.20 14.39
C THR A 514 -19.99 -26.47 15.64
N GLU A 515 -19.33 -26.67 16.79
CA GLU A 515 -19.58 -25.88 18.01
C GLU A 515 -18.75 -24.59 18.05
N TRP A 516 -17.57 -24.62 17.44
CA TRP A 516 -16.63 -23.51 17.40
C TRP A 516 -16.10 -23.31 15.98
N VAL A 517 -15.72 -22.09 15.65
CA VAL A 517 -15.12 -21.77 14.35
C VAL A 517 -13.96 -20.79 14.53
N GLY A 518 -12.89 -21.02 13.76
CA GLY A 518 -11.78 -20.10 13.62
C GLY A 518 -11.96 -19.23 12.39
N PHE A 519 -11.90 -17.91 12.56
CA PHE A 519 -11.77 -16.96 11.45
C PHE A 519 -10.33 -16.44 11.41
N GLU A 520 -9.69 -16.57 10.25
CA GLU A 520 -8.32 -16.13 10.06
C GLU A 520 -8.22 -14.61 9.83
N ASN A 521 -7.08 -14.01 10.18
CA ASN A 521 -6.89 -12.56 10.24
C ASN A 521 -6.90 -11.80 8.90
N HIS A 522 -7.04 -12.49 7.77
CA HIS A 522 -7.36 -11.92 6.46
C HIS A 522 -8.87 -11.81 6.22
N LEU A 523 -9.69 -12.16 7.21
CA LEU A 523 -11.14 -11.93 7.25
C LEU A 523 -11.48 -10.92 8.34
N ASN A 524 -12.59 -10.20 8.15
CA ASN A 524 -13.34 -9.61 9.26
C ASN A 524 -14.67 -10.38 9.43
N TYR A 525 -15.23 -10.35 10.63
CA TYR A 525 -16.52 -10.97 10.94
C TYR A 525 -17.36 -10.02 11.79
N PHE A 526 -18.63 -9.87 11.40
CA PHE A 526 -19.64 -9.12 12.13
C PHE A 526 -20.23 -10.01 13.22
N HIS A 527 -20.43 -9.46 14.43
CA HIS A 527 -20.90 -10.24 15.57
C HIS A 527 -21.64 -9.39 16.60
N ALA A 528 -22.52 -10.03 17.37
CA ALA A 528 -23.11 -9.47 18.59
C ALA A 528 -22.31 -9.99 19.80
N SER A 529 -21.37 -9.18 20.32
CA SER A 529 -20.55 -9.55 21.49
C SER A 529 -19.88 -10.93 21.38
N GLY A 530 -19.35 -11.27 20.20
CA GLY A 530 -18.67 -12.53 19.90
C GLY A 530 -19.60 -13.66 19.46
N HIS A 531 -20.91 -13.44 19.40
CA HIS A 531 -21.91 -14.40 18.93
C HIS A 531 -22.41 -14.05 17.53
N GLY A 532 -23.04 -15.03 16.87
CA GLY A 532 -23.66 -14.87 15.57
C GLY A 532 -24.83 -13.89 15.56
N LEU A 533 -25.35 -13.62 14.37
CA LEU A 533 -26.44 -12.72 14.07
C LEU A 533 -27.74 -13.49 13.80
N GLU A 534 -28.85 -12.78 13.90
CA GLU A 534 -30.13 -13.25 13.34
C GLU A 534 -30.06 -13.33 11.80
N ARG A 535 -30.76 -14.31 11.22
CA ARG A 535 -30.65 -14.66 9.79
C ARG A 535 -30.97 -13.48 8.87
N ASP A 536 -32.10 -12.83 9.07
CA ASP A 536 -32.54 -11.72 8.22
C ASP A 536 -31.61 -10.50 8.35
N LEU A 537 -31.12 -10.22 9.56
CA LEU A 537 -30.16 -9.15 9.77
C LEU A 537 -28.84 -9.41 9.03
N ALA A 538 -28.34 -10.65 9.11
CA ALA A 538 -27.13 -11.04 8.42
C ALA A 538 -27.31 -10.94 6.90
N ALA A 539 -28.43 -11.43 6.36
CA ALA A 539 -28.76 -11.35 4.94
C ALA A 539 -28.91 -9.90 4.45
N GLY A 540 -29.59 -9.03 5.21
CA GLY A 540 -29.70 -7.60 4.89
C GLY A 540 -28.34 -6.90 4.85
N LEU A 541 -27.46 -7.19 5.83
CA LEU A 541 -26.09 -6.68 5.82
C LEU A 541 -25.27 -7.23 4.67
N PHE A 542 -25.48 -8.50 4.28
CA PHE A 542 -24.86 -9.09 3.11
C PHE A 542 -25.23 -8.33 1.84
N ALA A 543 -26.53 -8.09 1.58
CA ALA A 543 -26.98 -7.29 0.43
C ALA A 543 -26.40 -5.88 0.47
N PHE A 544 -26.50 -5.19 1.60
CA PHE A 544 -26.02 -3.82 1.75
C PHE A 544 -24.51 -3.70 1.46
N LEU A 545 -23.68 -4.50 2.12
CA LEU A 545 -22.22 -4.47 1.91
C LEU A 545 -21.80 -4.99 0.54
N ASN A 546 -22.61 -5.86 -0.06
CA ASN A 546 -22.45 -6.31 -1.44
C ASN A 546 -23.19 -5.42 -2.47
N SER A 547 -23.63 -4.21 -2.14
CA SER A 547 -24.15 -3.27 -3.15
C SER A 547 -23.03 -2.47 -3.84
N THR A 548 -23.29 -2.03 -5.06
CA THR A 548 -22.41 -1.13 -5.82
C THR A 548 -22.30 0.23 -5.13
N VAL A 549 -23.38 0.74 -4.55
CA VAL A 549 -23.41 2.06 -3.89
C VAL A 549 -22.45 2.10 -2.68
N VAL A 550 -22.46 1.06 -1.85
CA VAL A 550 -21.56 0.97 -0.69
C VAL A 550 -20.12 0.72 -1.14
N ASP A 551 -19.89 -0.10 -2.17
CA ASP A 551 -18.55 -0.34 -2.71
C ASP A 551 -17.92 0.95 -3.26
N GLN A 552 -18.69 1.75 -4.01
CA GLN A 552 -18.27 3.05 -4.54
C GLN A 552 -17.97 4.04 -3.41
N TYR A 553 -18.83 4.11 -2.39
CA TYR A 553 -18.59 4.96 -1.23
C TYR A 553 -17.32 4.53 -0.48
N PHE A 554 -17.14 3.23 -0.23
CA PHE A 554 -15.97 2.69 0.45
C PHE A 554 -14.65 3.01 -0.27
N ARG A 555 -14.65 2.99 -1.61
CA ARG A 555 -13.50 3.35 -2.45
C ARG A 555 -13.03 4.80 -2.27
N ARG A 556 -13.90 5.73 -1.85
CA ARG A 556 -13.53 7.14 -1.65
C ARG A 556 -12.54 7.35 -0.50
N PHE A 557 -12.53 6.45 0.48
CA PHE A 557 -11.69 6.64 1.68
C PHE A 557 -10.75 5.47 1.97
N SER A 558 -11.02 4.27 1.43
CA SER A 558 -10.09 3.14 1.49
C SER A 558 -8.89 3.35 0.55
N GLY A 559 -7.84 4.00 1.04
CA GLY A 559 -6.61 4.29 0.30
C GLY A 559 -5.54 3.19 0.27
N HIS A 560 -5.87 2.00 0.77
CA HIS A 560 -4.94 0.87 0.87
C HIS A 560 -5.61 -0.45 0.50
N THR A 561 -4.82 -1.51 0.34
CA THR A 561 -5.33 -2.86 0.03
C THR A 561 -6.12 -3.52 1.16
N GLN A 562 -6.08 -2.96 2.37
CA GLN A 562 -6.83 -3.48 3.50
C GLN A 562 -8.26 -2.93 3.56
N VAL A 563 -9.20 -3.72 4.06
CA VAL A 563 -10.54 -3.31 4.51
C VAL A 563 -10.49 -3.44 6.02
N ASN A 564 -10.24 -2.34 6.74
CA ASN A 564 -10.05 -2.43 8.20
C ASN A 564 -11.39 -2.61 8.90
N ALA A 565 -11.36 -3.31 10.04
CA ALA A 565 -12.54 -3.39 10.90
C ALA A 565 -12.97 -1.98 11.39
N THR A 566 -12.03 -1.05 11.60
CA THR A 566 -12.36 0.34 11.95
C THR A 566 -13.15 1.03 10.84
N ASP A 567 -12.71 0.91 9.58
CA ASP A 567 -13.41 1.46 8.40
C ASP A 567 -14.87 0.99 8.36
N LEU A 568 -15.09 -0.31 8.60
CA LEU A 568 -16.43 -0.90 8.65
C LEU A 568 -17.24 -0.41 9.86
N ARG A 569 -16.63 -0.23 11.04
CA ARG A 569 -17.35 0.32 12.21
C ARG A 569 -17.78 1.78 12.03
N THR A 570 -17.03 2.55 11.26
CA THR A 570 -17.31 3.97 11.00
C THR A 570 -18.28 4.18 9.84
N LEU A 571 -18.67 3.15 9.10
CA LEU A 571 -19.73 3.25 8.10
C LEU A 571 -21.08 3.50 8.77
N SER A 572 -21.90 4.34 8.13
CA SER A 572 -23.32 4.41 8.41
C SER A 572 -24.05 3.24 7.75
N TYR A 573 -25.05 2.72 8.45
CA TYR A 573 -25.87 1.60 8.03
C TYR A 573 -27.35 2.00 7.97
N PRO A 574 -28.17 1.26 7.21
CA PRO A 574 -29.62 1.32 7.36
C PRO A 574 -30.03 0.83 8.74
N ASP A 575 -31.18 1.28 9.22
CA ASP A 575 -31.70 0.82 10.49
C ASP A 575 -32.00 -0.69 10.48
N ARG A 576 -32.19 -1.24 11.67
CA ARG A 576 -32.42 -2.68 11.87
C ARG A 576 -33.65 -3.19 11.12
N ASN A 577 -34.72 -2.40 11.03
CA ASN A 577 -35.96 -2.82 10.38
C ASN A 577 -35.76 -2.92 8.87
N THR A 578 -35.05 -1.95 8.30
CA THR A 578 -34.71 -1.88 6.88
C THR A 578 -33.77 -3.02 6.49
N LEU A 579 -32.76 -3.31 7.31
CA LEU A 579 -31.88 -4.47 7.12
C LEU A 579 -32.65 -5.79 7.19
N ASN A 580 -33.51 -5.97 8.19
CA ASN A 580 -34.33 -7.18 8.29
C ASN A 580 -35.29 -7.33 7.10
N ALA A 581 -35.91 -6.24 6.63
CA ALA A 581 -36.78 -6.26 5.47
C ALA A 581 -36.02 -6.65 4.19
N MET A 582 -34.83 -6.08 3.97
CA MET A 582 -33.94 -6.50 2.87
C MET A 582 -33.59 -7.99 2.98
N GLY A 583 -33.21 -8.46 4.17
CA GLY A 583 -32.87 -9.86 4.40
C GLY A 583 -34.03 -10.83 4.19
N GLY A 584 -35.24 -10.45 4.62
CA GLY A 584 -36.44 -11.26 4.44
C GLY A 584 -36.87 -11.40 2.97
N GLU A 585 -36.56 -10.40 2.13
CA GLU A 585 -36.79 -10.49 0.67
C GLU A 585 -35.69 -11.29 -0.06
N MET A 586 -34.51 -11.47 0.54
CA MET A 586 -33.45 -12.31 -0.01
C MET A 586 -33.76 -13.80 0.17
N THR A 587 -34.41 -14.39 -0.83
CA THR A 587 -34.71 -15.82 -0.86
C THR A 587 -33.50 -16.70 -1.20
N ALA A 588 -32.46 -16.11 -1.81
CA ALA A 588 -31.21 -16.78 -2.16
C ALA A 588 -30.00 -15.83 -2.02
N LEU A 589 -28.81 -16.40 -1.84
CA LEU A 589 -27.55 -15.64 -1.69
C LEU A 589 -26.76 -15.49 -2.99
N ASP A 590 -27.16 -16.17 -4.06
CA ASP A 590 -26.52 -16.18 -5.38
C ASP A 590 -27.11 -15.15 -6.35
N LEU A 591 -27.73 -14.09 -5.82
CA LEU A 591 -28.25 -12.97 -6.60
C LEU A 591 -27.15 -12.33 -7.47
N SER A 592 -27.55 -11.93 -8.68
CA SER A 592 -26.72 -11.09 -9.54
C SER A 592 -26.50 -9.71 -8.91
N GLN A 593 -25.47 -8.99 -9.39
CA GLN A 593 -25.18 -7.66 -8.87
C GLN A 593 -26.35 -6.68 -9.07
N ASP A 594 -27.03 -6.76 -10.22
CA ASP A 594 -28.15 -5.88 -10.53
C ASP A 594 -29.34 -6.16 -9.61
N GLU A 595 -29.58 -7.42 -9.24
CA GLU A 595 -30.61 -7.80 -8.28
C GLU A 595 -30.29 -7.31 -6.86
N ILE A 596 -29.03 -7.42 -6.42
CA ILE A 596 -28.60 -6.85 -5.13
C ILE A 596 -28.78 -5.32 -5.13
N ASP A 597 -28.36 -4.65 -6.20
CA ASP A 597 -28.45 -3.19 -6.29
C ASP A 597 -29.91 -2.71 -6.34
N GLN A 598 -30.79 -3.42 -7.06
CA GLN A 598 -32.23 -3.13 -7.07
C GLN A 598 -32.87 -3.33 -5.70
N LEU A 599 -32.54 -4.42 -5.00
CA LEU A 599 -33.03 -4.68 -3.65
C LEU A 599 -32.62 -3.56 -2.69
N VAL A 600 -31.33 -3.23 -2.67
CA VAL A 600 -30.81 -2.17 -1.79
C VAL A 600 -31.44 -0.82 -2.14
N THR A 601 -31.50 -0.47 -3.42
CA THR A 601 -32.11 0.78 -3.90
C THR A 601 -33.58 0.89 -3.48
N LYS A 602 -34.37 -0.19 -3.64
CA LYS A 602 -35.78 -0.25 -3.22
C LYS A 602 -35.94 0.11 -1.74
N HIS A 603 -35.15 -0.49 -0.85
CA HIS A 603 -35.28 -0.28 0.58
C HIS A 603 -34.69 1.06 1.05
N LEU A 604 -33.60 1.54 0.44
CA LEU A 604 -33.01 2.83 0.80
C LEU A 604 -33.87 4.02 0.36
N HIS A 605 -34.63 3.91 -0.73
CA HIS A 605 -35.57 4.96 -1.15
C HIS A 605 -36.92 4.91 -0.42
N ALA A 606 -37.35 3.75 0.08
CA ALA A 606 -38.58 3.63 0.86
C ALA A 606 -38.51 4.30 2.24
N CYS A 607 -37.29 4.60 2.73
CA CYS A 607 -37.03 5.26 4.00
C CYS A 607 -36.87 6.79 3.89
N ARG A 608 -37.07 7.39 2.69
CA ARG A 608 -37.01 8.84 2.48
C ARG A 608 -38.36 9.53 2.56
#